data_AF-A0A1H6ER77-F1
#
_entry.id   AF-A0A1H6ER77-F1
#
_cell.length_a   1.000
_cell.length_b   1.000
_cell.length_c   1.000
_cell.angle_alpha   90.00
_cell.angle_beta   90.00
_cell.angle_gamma   90.00
#
_symmetry.space_group_name_H-M   'P 1'
#
loop_
_entity.id
_entity.type
_entity.pdbx_description
1 polymer ?
#
loop_
_entity_poly.entity_id
_entity_poly.type
_entity_poly.pdbx_seq_one_letter_code
_entity_poly.pdbx_strand_id
1 'polypeptide(L)'
;MQWDANNRDAMTDAEQRALIQAADPNVRQVISDAALILDLRGRQLSVLRSTYPGWDIDYESDGSGRMWWTAELRRMPTLEMATAGVMRSVRQEDAIALLSTLAWQSALLHTTRPGIRASHIPPTDDTA
;
A
#
# COMPACT_ATOMS: atom_id res chain seq x y z
N MET A 1 9.00 33.34 -60.21
CA MET A 1 8.79 33.07 -58.78
C MET A 1 7.38 32.55 -58.62
N GLN A 2 7.24 31.23 -58.65
CA GLN A 2 5.97 30.53 -58.52
C GLN A 2 5.97 29.93 -57.11
N TRP A 3 5.16 30.53 -56.23
CA TRP A 3 4.90 29.97 -54.90
C TRP A 3 3.86 28.88 -55.09
N ASP A 4 4.31 27.67 -55.41
CA ASP A 4 3.44 26.49 -55.50
C ASP A 4 3.04 26.03 -54.09
N ALA A 5 1.73 26.11 -53.82
CA ALA A 5 0.96 25.15 -53.05
C ALA A 5 1.54 24.73 -51.68
N ASN A 6 1.64 25.71 -50.79
CA ASN A 6 1.79 25.54 -49.35
C ASN A 6 0.47 25.01 -48.73
N ASN A 7 0.00 23.81 -49.10
CA ASN A 7 -1.25 23.26 -48.56
C ASN A 7 -1.37 21.72 -48.57
N ARG A 8 -0.44 21.05 -47.90
CA ARG A 8 -0.59 19.70 -47.31
C ARG A 8 0.15 19.80 -45.99
N ASP A 9 -0.48 20.22 -44.89
CA ASP A 9 -1.07 19.32 -43.90
C ASP A 9 -1.90 20.14 -42.89
N ALA A 10 -2.78 21.01 -43.35
CA ALA A 10 -3.78 21.62 -42.47
C ALA A 10 -4.86 20.56 -42.18
N MET A 11 -4.70 19.85 -41.07
CA MET A 11 -5.68 18.89 -40.53
C MET A 11 -7.08 19.48 -40.66
N THR A 12 -7.93 18.84 -41.45
CA THR A 12 -9.26 19.34 -41.78
C THR A 12 -10.16 19.32 -40.55
N ASP A 13 -11.16 20.20 -40.50
CA ASP A 13 -12.14 20.20 -39.40
C ASP A 13 -12.85 18.85 -39.22
N ALA A 14 -12.90 18.02 -40.25
CA ALA A 14 -13.43 16.66 -40.19
C ALA A 14 -12.46 15.72 -39.47
N GLU A 15 -11.15 15.81 -39.76
CA GLU A 15 -10.11 15.05 -39.07
C GLU A 15 -9.96 15.51 -37.61
N GLN A 16 -10.03 16.82 -37.34
CA GLN A 16 -10.04 17.33 -35.97
C GLN A 16 -11.25 16.83 -35.18
N ARG A 17 -12.45 16.82 -35.79
CA ARG A 17 -13.67 16.26 -35.17
C ARG A 17 -13.57 14.75 -34.95
N ALA A 18 -13.01 14.01 -35.89
CA ALA A 18 -12.79 12.58 -35.75
C ALA A 18 -11.79 12.26 -34.63
N LEU A 19 -10.72 13.07 -34.48
CA LEU A 19 -9.76 12.94 -33.38
C LEU A 19 -10.37 13.27 -32.03
N ILE A 20 -11.21 14.31 -31.93
CA ILE A 20 -11.94 14.63 -30.69
C ILE A 20 -12.91 13.49 -30.34
N GLN A 21 -13.67 12.99 -31.32
CA GLN A 21 -14.60 11.87 -31.13
C GLN A 21 -13.88 10.55 -30.81
N ALA A 22 -12.64 10.35 -31.26
CA ALA A 22 -11.82 9.19 -30.92
C ALA A 22 -11.08 9.35 -29.59
N ALA A 23 -10.74 10.59 -29.20
CA ALA A 23 -10.15 10.91 -27.91
C ALA A 23 -11.18 10.72 -26.78
N ASP A 24 -12.43 11.12 -26.98
CA ASP A 24 -13.50 10.98 -25.99
C ASP A 24 -13.70 9.54 -25.44
N PRO A 25 -13.82 8.48 -26.26
CA PRO A 25 -13.96 7.11 -25.77
C PRO A 25 -12.67 6.62 -25.10
N ASN A 26 -11.49 6.98 -25.61
CA ASN A 26 -10.21 6.64 -24.99
C ASN A 26 -10.07 7.29 -23.61
N VAL A 27 -10.43 8.56 -23.49
CA VAL A 27 -10.42 9.30 -22.21
C VAL A 27 -11.40 8.67 -21.23
N ARG A 28 -12.62 8.33 -21.67
CA ARG A 28 -13.60 7.62 -20.83
C ARG A 28 -13.10 6.26 -20.36
N GLN A 29 -12.41 5.52 -21.23
CA GLN A 29 -11.83 4.24 -20.87
C GLN A 29 -10.74 4.40 -19.81
N VAL A 30 -9.79 5.33 -20.01
CA VAL A 30 -8.74 5.64 -19.01
C VAL A 30 -9.34 6.06 -17.67
N ILE A 31 -10.39 6.89 -17.67
CA ILE A 31 -11.10 7.29 -16.44
C ILE A 31 -11.74 6.08 -15.76
N SER A 32 -12.38 5.19 -16.53
CA SER A 32 -13.02 3.98 -16.00
C SER A 32 -11.99 3.02 -15.40
N ASP A 33 -10.87 2.80 -16.10
CA ASP A 33 -9.77 1.97 -15.62
C ASP A 33 -9.15 2.55 -14.36
N ALA A 34 -8.94 3.87 -14.32
CA ALA A 34 -8.46 4.57 -13.13
C ALA A 34 -9.43 4.41 -11.94
N ALA A 35 -10.74 4.53 -12.17
CA ALA A 35 -11.75 4.32 -11.13
C ALA A 35 -11.73 2.90 -10.57
N LEU A 36 -11.59 1.88 -11.44
CA LEU A 36 -11.47 0.49 -11.02
C LEU A 36 -10.21 0.23 -10.18
N ILE A 37 -9.07 0.81 -10.58
CA ILE A 37 -7.80 0.69 -9.83
C ILE A 37 -7.93 1.35 -8.45
N LEU A 38 -8.58 2.52 -8.37
CA LEU A 38 -8.82 3.20 -7.10
C LEU A 38 -9.76 2.40 -6.17
N ASP A 39 -10.83 1.81 -6.71
CA ASP A 39 -11.75 0.96 -5.93
C ASP A 39 -11.04 -0.27 -5.38
N LEU A 40 -10.29 -1.00 -6.22
CA LEU A 40 -9.54 -2.18 -5.79
C LEU A 40 -8.54 -1.82 -4.67
N ARG A 41 -7.81 -0.71 -4.83
CA ARG A 41 -6.87 -0.22 -3.83
C ARG A 41 -7.56 0.14 -2.52
N GLY A 42 -8.70 0.83 -2.59
CA GLY A 42 -9.51 1.16 -1.41
C GLY A 42 -9.91 -0.10 -0.63
N ARG A 43 -10.32 -1.16 -1.34
CA ARG A 43 -10.64 -2.46 -0.73
C ARG A 43 -9.42 -3.13 -0.10
N GLN A 44 -8.28 -3.15 -0.79
CA GLN A 44 -7.02 -3.71 -0.26
C GLN A 44 -6.59 -2.99 1.03
N LEU A 45 -6.63 -1.65 1.03
CA LEU A 45 -6.30 -0.86 2.21
C LEU A 45 -7.27 -1.14 3.37
N SER A 46 -8.57 -1.24 3.08
CA SER A 46 -9.57 -1.61 4.08
C SER A 46 -9.29 -2.97 4.69
N VAL A 47 -8.97 -3.98 3.88
CA VAL A 47 -8.62 -5.32 4.35
C VAL A 47 -7.37 -5.26 5.23
N LEU A 48 -6.29 -4.63 4.77
CA LEU A 48 -5.04 -4.52 5.54
C LEU A 48 -5.24 -3.87 6.91
N ARG A 49 -5.95 -2.73 6.95
CA ARG A 49 -6.26 -2.01 8.20
C ARG A 49 -7.11 -2.84 9.15
N SER A 50 -8.05 -3.63 8.61
CA SER A 50 -8.89 -4.52 9.43
C SER A 50 -8.12 -5.72 9.98
N THR A 51 -7.19 -6.28 9.20
CA THR A 51 -6.39 -7.45 9.58
C THR A 51 -5.30 -7.08 10.59
N TYR A 52 -4.72 -5.89 10.48
CA TYR A 52 -3.59 -5.46 11.31
C TYR A 52 -3.88 -4.15 12.06
N PRO A 53 -4.81 -4.14 13.04
CA PRO A 53 -5.25 -2.91 13.72
C PRO A 53 -4.17 -2.24 14.60
N GLY A 54 -3.07 -2.94 14.87
CA GLY A 54 -1.90 -2.39 15.56
C GLY A 54 -1.02 -1.50 14.69
N TRP A 55 -1.26 -1.48 13.38
CA TRP A 55 -0.52 -0.71 12.40
C TRP A 55 -1.41 0.39 11.82
N ASP A 56 -0.82 1.56 11.63
CA ASP A 56 -1.38 2.58 10.77
C ASP A 56 -0.86 2.33 9.36
N ILE A 57 -1.75 2.21 8.38
CA ILE A 57 -1.42 1.72 7.04
C ILE A 57 -1.95 2.70 6.02
N ASP A 58 -1.09 3.15 5.11
CA ASP A 58 -1.42 4.14 4.09
C ASP A 58 -0.86 3.77 2.71
N TYR A 59 -1.39 4.47 1.71
CA TYR A 59 -0.86 4.42 0.35
C TYR A 59 -0.63 5.84 -0.14
N GLU A 60 0.63 6.25 -0.17
CA GLU A 60 1.02 7.65 -0.36
C GLU A 60 2.08 7.81 -1.44
N SER A 61 2.10 8.98 -2.07
CA SER A 61 3.15 9.38 -2.98
C SER A 61 4.33 9.95 -2.19
N ASP A 62 5.55 9.58 -2.55
CA ASP A 62 6.73 10.28 -2.06
C ASP A 62 6.99 11.60 -2.83
N GLY A 63 8.05 12.32 -2.45
CA GLY A 63 8.44 13.57 -3.11
C GLY A 63 8.83 13.43 -4.59
N SER A 64 8.97 12.20 -5.11
CA SER A 64 9.22 11.91 -6.53
C SER A 64 7.95 11.50 -7.29
N GLY A 65 6.80 11.43 -6.61
CA GLY A 65 5.54 10.97 -7.18
C GLY A 65 5.41 9.45 -7.30
N ARG A 66 6.37 8.68 -6.77
CA ARG A 66 6.24 7.21 -6.67
C ARG A 66 5.28 6.88 -5.55
N MET A 67 4.38 5.94 -5.79
CA MET A 67 3.41 5.52 -4.79
C MET A 67 3.95 4.34 -3.96
N TRP A 68 3.69 4.38 -2.66
CA TRP A 68 4.19 3.40 -1.70
C TRP A 68 3.11 2.98 -0.73
N TRP A 69 3.10 1.69 -0.41
CA TRP A 69 2.37 1.15 0.72
C TRP A 69 3.22 1.29 1.97
N THR A 70 2.73 2.03 2.95
CA THR A 70 3.44 2.28 4.20
C THR A 70 2.64 1.70 5.36
N ALA A 71 3.35 1.20 6.36
CA ALA A 71 2.77 0.81 7.63
C ALA A 71 3.65 1.29 8.78
N GLU A 72 3.08 2.00 9.74
CA GLU A 72 3.73 2.40 10.98
C GLU A 72 3.08 1.71 12.18
N LEU A 73 3.90 1.14 13.06
CA LEU A 73 3.41 0.53 14.28
C LEU A 73 2.88 1.64 15.21
N ARG A 74 1.60 1.56 15.59
CA ARG A 74 0.93 2.59 16.41
C ARG A 74 1.53 2.75 17.80
N ARG A 75 2.28 1.74 18.27
CA ARG A 75 2.98 1.75 19.55
C ARG A 75 4.47 1.76 19.30
N MET A 76 5.18 2.53 20.12
CA MET A 76 6.64 2.51 20.12
C MET A 76 7.12 1.08 20.44
N PRO A 77 7.92 0.44 19.57
CA PRO A 77 8.50 -0.86 19.89
C PRO A 77 9.46 -0.70 21.07
N THR A 78 9.45 -1.67 21.99
CA THR A 78 10.43 -1.72 23.09
C THR A 78 11.80 -2.12 22.54
N LEU A 79 12.85 -1.92 23.34
CA LEU A 79 14.20 -2.37 22.96
C LEU A 79 14.24 -3.87 22.68
N GLU A 80 13.55 -4.68 23.49
CA GLU A 80 13.45 -6.14 23.31
C GLU A 80 12.81 -6.50 21.96
N MET A 81 11.70 -5.84 21.60
CA MET A 81 11.04 -6.02 20.31
C MET A 81 11.95 -5.61 19.15
N ALA A 82 12.64 -4.47 19.27
CA ALA A 82 13.59 -4.02 18.25
C ALA A 82 14.75 -5.02 18.08
N THR A 83 15.29 -5.58 19.17
CA THR A 83 16.33 -6.61 19.10
C THR A 83 15.84 -7.93 18.50
N ALA A 84 14.54 -8.22 18.61
CA ALA A 84 13.90 -9.36 17.95
C ALA A 84 13.60 -9.10 16.46
N GLY A 85 13.95 -7.92 15.93
CA GLY A 85 13.74 -7.55 14.52
C GLY A 85 12.38 -6.91 14.24
N VAL A 86 11.63 -6.48 15.27
CA VAL A 86 10.40 -5.71 15.06
C VAL A 86 10.77 -4.32 14.52
N MET A 87 10.22 -3.99 13.36
CA MET A 87 10.41 -2.71 12.70
C MET A 87 9.30 -1.75 13.10
N ARG A 88 9.64 -0.48 13.36
CA ARG A 88 8.64 0.56 13.63
C ARG A 88 7.85 0.94 12.37
N SER A 89 8.52 1.00 11.23
CA SER A 89 7.93 1.39 9.95
C SER A 89 8.36 0.42 8.86
N VAL A 90 7.42 0.10 7.99
CA VAL A 90 7.61 -0.75 6.81
C VAL A 90 7.10 0.01 5.60
N ARG A 91 7.85 -0.05 4.50
CA ARG A 91 7.48 0.58 3.24
C ARG A 91 7.72 -0.42 2.11
N GLN A 92 6.73 -0.59 1.25
CA GLN A 92 6.75 -1.56 0.13
C GLN A 92 6.09 -0.95 -1.12
N GLU A 93 6.50 -1.42 -2.29
CA GLU A 93 5.91 -0.96 -3.56
C GLU A 93 4.53 -1.58 -3.82
N ASP A 94 4.25 -2.75 -3.24
CA ASP A 94 3.03 -3.50 -3.46
C ASP A 94 2.34 -3.97 -2.16
N ALA A 95 1.03 -4.14 -2.26
CA ALA A 95 0.18 -4.51 -1.12
C ALA A 95 0.47 -5.93 -0.58
N ILE A 96 0.94 -6.84 -1.43
CA ILE A 96 1.17 -8.24 -1.06
C ILE A 96 2.50 -8.39 -0.31
N ALA A 97 3.54 -7.67 -0.72
CA ALA A 97 4.80 -7.55 0.01
C ALA A 97 4.56 -6.87 1.36
N LEU A 98 3.70 -5.84 1.41
CA LEU A 98 3.33 -5.23 2.68
C LEU A 98 2.61 -6.25 3.58
N LEU A 99 1.60 -6.96 3.07
CA LEU A 99 0.88 -8.00 3.81
C LEU A 99 1.82 -9.07 4.36
N SER A 100 2.73 -9.57 3.52
CA SER A 100 3.69 -10.61 3.90
C SER A 100 4.62 -10.12 5.00
N THR A 101 5.10 -8.87 4.88
CA THR A 101 5.95 -8.25 5.90
C THR A 101 5.19 -8.07 7.21
N LEU A 102 3.93 -7.59 7.16
CA LEU A 102 3.10 -7.39 8.34
C LEU A 102 2.72 -8.71 9.04
N ALA A 103 2.49 -9.78 8.27
CA ALA A 103 2.28 -11.11 8.82
C ALA A 103 3.51 -11.58 9.63
N TRP A 104 4.71 -11.41 9.07
CA TRP A 104 5.96 -11.73 9.77
C TRP A 104 6.17 -10.86 11.02
N GLN A 105 6.01 -9.54 10.90
CA GLN A 105 6.16 -8.61 12.02
C GLN A 105 5.15 -8.90 13.15
N SER A 106 3.92 -9.27 12.79
CA SER A 106 2.91 -9.68 13.77
C SER A 106 3.30 -10.97 14.50
N ALA A 107 3.88 -11.95 13.78
CA ALA A 107 4.40 -13.16 14.42
C ALA A 107 5.51 -12.84 15.44
N LEU A 108 6.43 -11.92 15.12
CA LEU A 108 7.47 -11.45 16.05
C LEU A 108 6.89 -10.73 17.29
N LEU A 109 5.85 -9.92 17.10
CA LEU A 109 5.17 -9.24 18.21
C LEU A 109 4.47 -10.24 19.15
N HIS A 110 3.99 -11.36 18.61
CA HIS A 110 3.37 -12.41 19.42
C HIS A 110 4.40 -13.24 20.21
N THR A 111 5.59 -13.48 19.65
CA THR A 111 6.65 -14.24 20.32
C THR A 111 7.38 -13.44 21.40
N THR A 112 7.48 -12.12 21.24
CA THR A 112 8.17 -11.22 22.17
C THR A 112 7.28 -10.70 23.30
N ARG A 113 5.98 -11.04 23.30
CA ARG A 113 5.11 -10.69 24.42
C ARG A 113 5.53 -11.56 25.62
N PRO A 114 5.96 -10.98 26.74
CA PRO A 114 6.26 -11.77 27.93
C PRO A 114 4.92 -12.33 28.41
N GLY A 115 4.64 -13.57 28.03
CA GLY A 115 3.65 -14.37 28.70
C GLY A 115 4.08 -14.44 30.15
N ILE A 116 3.20 -13.96 31.03
CA ILE A 116 3.14 -14.31 32.43
C ILE A 116 3.13 -15.85 32.49
N ARG A 117 4.30 -16.49 32.45
CA ARG A 117 4.51 -17.82 32.99
C ARG A 117 4.46 -17.61 34.49
N ALA A 118 3.22 -17.56 34.99
CA ALA A 118 2.92 -17.60 36.40
C ALA A 118 3.78 -18.73 36.99
N SER A 119 4.58 -18.34 37.98
CA SER A 119 5.36 -19.20 38.83
C SER A 119 4.52 -20.41 39.23
N HIS A 120 4.76 -21.55 38.59
CA HIS A 120 4.41 -22.83 39.18
C HIS A 120 5.41 -23.04 40.32
N ILE A 121 5.09 -22.46 41.47
CA ILE A 121 5.69 -22.83 42.74
C ILE A 121 5.14 -24.24 43.00
N PRO A 122 5.97 -25.30 42.98
CA PRO A 122 5.51 -26.61 43.39
C PRO A 122 5.11 -26.53 44.86
N PRO A 123 4.02 -27.20 45.30
CA PRO A 123 3.77 -27.33 46.72
C PRO A 123 4.96 -28.07 47.34
N THR A 124 5.75 -27.39 48.17
CA THR A 124 6.59 -28.06 49.15
C THR A 124 5.64 -28.69 50.15
N ASP A 125 5.31 -29.96 49.93
CA ASP A 125 4.82 -30.84 50.98
C ASP A 125 6.00 -31.12 51.93
N ASP A 126 6.24 -30.15 52.81
CA ASP A 126 6.87 -30.37 54.11
C ASP A 126 5.73 -30.59 55.10
N THR A 127 5.38 -31.86 55.33
CA THR A 127 4.79 -32.28 56.60
C THR A 127 5.54 -33.51 57.09
N ALA A 128 6.30 -33.27 58.16
CA ALA A 128 6.82 -34.24 59.10
C ALA A 128 5.70 -34.95 59.89
#